data_AF-A0A098EUP1-F1
#
_entry.id   AF-A0A098EUP1-F1
#
_cell.length_a   1.000
_cell.length_b   1.000
_cell.length_c   1.000
_cell.angle_alpha   90.00
_cell.angle_beta   90.00
_cell.angle_gamma   90.00
#
_symmetry.space_group_name_H-M   'P 1'
#
loop_
_entity.id
_entity.type
_entity.pdbx_description
1 polymer ?
#
loop_
_entity_poly.entity_id
_entity_poly.type
_entity_poly.pdbx_seq_one_letter_code
_entity_poly.pdbx_strand_id
1 'polypeptide(L)' 'MRKKIIILIGTAAAGFLFLTGSQSYFHYKEINFATDKCYEVGGSPVVETSFLALSYSFSCEK' A
#
# COMPACT_ATOMS: atom_id res chain seq x y z
N MET A 1 13.35 -1.46 34.65
CA MET A 1 12.87 -2.46 33.65
C MET A 1 11.63 -2.00 32.88
N ARG A 2 10.54 -1.52 33.53
CA ARG A 2 9.31 -1.07 32.85
C ARG A 2 9.49 -0.01 31.75
N LYS A 3 10.32 1.02 31.97
CA LYS A 3 10.61 2.07 30.97
C LYS A 3 11.27 1.53 29.68
N LYS A 4 12.20 0.58 29.81
CA LYS A 4 12.88 -0.04 28.66
C LYS A 4 11.90 -0.85 27.79
N ILE A 5 10.95 -1.54 28.43
CA ILE A 5 9.90 -2.29 27.73
C ILE A 5 8.96 -1.33 26.99
N ILE A 6 8.52 -0.25 27.63
CA ILE A 6 7.65 0.76 26.98
C ILE A 6 8.34 1.38 25.76
N ILE A 7 9.62 1.73 25.87
CA ILE A 7 10.40 2.26 24.75
C ILE A 7 10.48 1.23 23.62
N LEU A 8 10.77 -0.03 23.94
CA LEU A 8 10.91 -1.08 22.93
C LEU A 8 9.58 -1.33 22.19
N ILE A 9 8.45 -1.36 22.90
CA ILE A 9 7.11 -1.46 22.29
C ILE A 9 6.83 -0.23 21.42
N GLY A 10 7.12 0.98 21.91
CA GLY A 10 6.92 2.21 21.15
C GLY A 10 7.70 2.23 19.85
N THR A 11 8.98 1.86 19.88
CA THR A 11 9.82 1.78 18.67
C THR A 11 9.31 0.71 17.71
N ALA A 12 8.90 -0.47 18.20
CA ALA A 12 8.35 -1.53 17.36
C ALA A 12 7.04 -1.10 16.68
N ALA A 13 6.14 -0.45 17.43
CA ALA A 13 4.88 0.07 16.90
C ALA A 13 5.12 1.15 15.84
N ALA A 14 6.05 2.09 16.08
CA ALA A 14 6.42 3.11 15.12
C ALA A 14 7.00 2.51 13.83
N GLY A 15 7.87 1.50 13.95
CA GLY A 15 8.41 0.77 12.79
C GLY A 15 7.32 0.06 12.00
N PHE A 16 6.38 -0.61 12.68
CA PHE A 16 5.25 -1.28 12.02
C PHE A 16 4.34 -0.29 11.27
N LEU A 17 4.02 0.84 11.89
CA LEU A 17 3.23 1.90 11.26
C LEU A 17 3.94 2.50 10.04
N PHE A 18 5.26 2.70 10.14
CA PHE A 18 6.06 3.22 9.02
C PHE A 18 6.10 2.22 7.84
N LEU A 19 6.30 0.93 8.11
CA LEU A 19 6.35 -0.09 7.07
C LEU A 19 4.99 -0.27 6.37
N THR A 20 3.91 -0.34 7.14
CA THR A 20 2.56 -0.49 6.58
C THR A 20 2.11 0.76 5.82
N GLY A 21 2.41 1.95 6.36
CA GLY A 21 2.13 3.22 5.69
C GLY A 21 2.93 3.41 4.40
N SER A 22 4.22 3.06 4.40
CA SER A 22 5.04 3.13 3.19
C SER A 22 4.58 2.14 2.12
N GLN A 23 4.27 0.89 2.50
CA GLN A 23 3.71 -0.10 1.59
C GLN A 23 2.41 0.40 0.95
N SER A 24 1.47 0.88 1.78
CA SER A 24 0.22 1.49 1.32
C SER A 24 0.45 2.60 0.31
N TYR A 25 1.33 3.56 0.64
CA TYR A 25 1.65 4.69 -0.24
C TYR A 25 2.18 4.24 -1.60
N PHE A 26 3.12 3.29 -1.62
CA PHE A 26 3.70 2.80 -2.88
C PHE A 26 2.72 1.97 -3.70
N HIS A 27 1.88 1.15 -3.06
CA HIS A 27 0.82 0.42 -3.77
C HIS A 27 -0.17 1.39 -4.44
N TYR A 28 -0.61 2.45 -3.75
CA TYR A 28 -1.46 3.47 -4.40
C TYR A 28 -0.77 4.16 -5.58
N LYS A 29 0.53 4.45 -5.47
CA LYS A 29 1.30 5.01 -6.60
C LYS A 29 1.34 4.06 -7.79
N GLU A 30 1.58 2.78 -7.54
CA GLU A 30 1.66 1.75 -8.58
C GLU A 30 0.30 1.50 -9.24
N ILE A 31 -0.77 1.37 -8.46
CA ILE A 31 -2.15 1.23 -8.95
C ILE A 31 -2.51 2.39 -9.87
N ASN A 32 -2.24 3.63 -9.44
CA ASN A 32 -2.57 4.83 -10.24
C ASN A 32 -1.78 4.85 -11.55
N PHE A 33 -0.48 4.53 -11.49
CA PHE A 33 0.34 4.45 -12.70
C PHE A 33 -0.17 3.37 -13.67
N ALA A 34 -0.48 2.16 -13.17
CA ALA A 34 -0.99 1.07 -13.99
C ALA A 34 -2.37 1.42 -14.60
N THR A 35 -3.23 2.07 -13.82
CA THR A 35 -4.53 2.62 -14.24
C THR A 35 -4.37 3.59 -15.39
N ASP A 36 -3.50 4.59 -15.25
CA ASP A 36 -3.22 5.59 -16.30
C ASP A 36 -2.73 4.91 -17.58
N LYS A 37 -1.80 3.94 -17.46
CA LYS A 37 -1.29 3.18 -18.61
C LYS A 37 -2.34 2.30 -19.27
N CYS A 38 -3.28 1.74 -18.53
CA CYS A 38 -4.38 0.99 -19.10
C CYS A 38 -5.30 1.88 -19.95
N TYR A 39 -5.64 3.07 -19.44
CA TYR A 39 -6.42 4.04 -20.20
C TYR A 39 -5.69 4.52 -21.46
N GLU A 40 -4.36 4.76 -21.40
CA GLU A 40 -3.56 5.17 -22.56
C GLU A 40 -3.62 4.16 -23.72
N VAL A 41 -3.74 2.86 -23.43
CA VAL A 41 -3.85 1.81 -24.46
C VAL A 41 -5.29 1.47 -24.84
N GLY A 42 -6.26 2.28 -24.39
CA GLY A 42 -7.69 2.12 -24.68
C GLY A 42 -8.36 0.98 -23.90
N GLY A 43 -7.75 0.52 -22.80
CA GLY A 43 -8.36 -0.48 -21.91
C GLY A 43 -9.17 0.14 -20.77
N SER A 44 -9.84 -0.71 -20.01
CA SER A 44 -10.54 -0.38 -18.77
C SER A 44 -9.85 -1.09 -17.58
N PRO A 45 -9.34 -0.35 -16.60
CA PRO A 45 -8.68 -0.93 -15.44
C PRO A 45 -9.69 -1.52 -14.46
N VAL A 46 -9.39 -2.70 -13.93
CA VAL A 46 -10.11 -3.36 -12.84
C VAL A 46 -9.15 -3.48 -11.67
N VAL A 47 -9.50 -2.83 -10.56
CA VAL A 47 -8.64 -2.74 -9.37
C VAL A 47 -9.39 -3.27 -8.16
N GLU A 48 -8.79 -4.23 -7.47
CA GLU A 48 -9.27 -4.72 -6.18
C GLU A 48 -8.22 -4.41 -5.11
N THR A 49 -8.62 -3.70 -4.05
CA THR A 49 -7.70 -3.30 -2.97
C THR A 49 -8.21 -3.76 -1.62
N SER A 50 -7.31 -4.24 -0.76
CA SER A 50 -7.61 -4.46 0.65
C SER A 50 -7.55 -3.15 1.47
N PHE A 51 -7.82 -3.23 2.78
CA PHE A 51 -7.72 -2.08 3.67
C PHE A 51 -6.32 -1.43 3.58
N LEU A 52 -6.30 -0.11 3.43
CA LEU A 52 -5.08 0.69 3.16
C LEU A 52 -4.28 0.21 1.94
N ALA A 53 -4.87 -0.51 1.01
CA ALA A 53 -4.18 -1.10 -0.13
C ALA A 53 -2.92 -1.88 0.28
N LEU A 54 -2.91 -2.55 1.45
CA LEU A 54 -1.77 -3.40 1.87
C LEU A 54 -1.54 -4.57 0.90
N SER A 55 -2.58 -4.95 0.19
CA SER A 55 -2.54 -5.81 -0.99
C SER A 55 -3.50 -5.28 -2.03
N TYR A 56 -3.21 -5.57 -3.29
CA TYR A 56 -4.09 -5.23 -4.40
C TYR A 56 -3.94 -6.23 -5.55
N SER A 57 -4.93 -6.25 -6.42
CA SER A 57 -4.89 -6.89 -7.73
C SER A 57 -5.23 -5.86 -8.80
N PHE A 58 -4.58 -5.97 -9.95
CA PHE A 58 -4.79 -5.09 -11.09
C PHE A 58 -4.97 -5.93 -12.35
N SER A 59 -5.99 -5.59 -13.14
CA SER A 59 -6.19 -6.09 -14.50
C SER A 59 -6.52 -4.93 -15.44
N CYS A 60 -6.18 -5.07 -16.71
CA CYS A 60 -6.55 -4.13 -17.76
C CYS A 60 -7.33 -4.89 -18.83
N GLU A 61 -8.64 -4.67 -18.86
CA GLU A 61 -9.55 -5.31 -19.80
C GLU A 61 -9.66 -4.47 -21.08
N LYS A 62 -9.90 -5.13 -22.21
CA LYS A 62 -10.08 -4.50 -23.52
C LYS A 62 -11.35 -4.99 -24.17
#